data_AF-A0A9D1HWJ1-F1
#
_entry.id   AF-A0A9D1HWJ1-F1
#
_cell.length_a   1.000
_cell.length_b   1.000
_cell.length_c   1.000
_cell.angle_alpha   90.00
_cell.angle_beta   90.00
_cell.angle_gamma   90.00
#
_symmetry.space_group_name_H-M   'P 1'
#
loop_
_entity.id
_entity.type
_entity.pdbx_description
1 polymer ?
#
loop_
_entity_poly.entity_id
_entity_poly.type
_entity_poly.pdbx_seq_one_letter_code
_entity_poly.pdbx_strand_id
1 'polypeptide(L)'
;MNKDIKLKRGDIVYTVNEYGFEARGTILNEWSGKSIKNFENNTGRKILKIERPQTIYEVKEILDEKEKEYLSAVIRPFKNRVNNISKIKTINEYICIQLSGIYGHTTEEVCLPYFKKDTMYKGMYRGKKYTLKELGLE
;
A
#
# COMPACT_ATOMS: atom_id res chain seq x y z
N MET A 1 -12.29 25.96 2.04
CA MET A 1 -12.26 24.80 1.12
C MET A 1 -13.41 23.86 1.46
N ASN A 2 -14.12 23.30 0.48
CA ASN A 2 -15.19 22.35 0.74
C ASN A 2 -14.60 21.09 1.38
N LYS A 3 -15.03 20.75 2.60
CA LYS A 3 -14.52 19.61 3.38
C LYS A 3 -14.96 18.26 2.81
N ASP A 4 -15.89 18.26 1.85
CA ASP A 4 -16.38 17.07 1.15
C ASP A 4 -15.54 16.68 -0.07
N ILE A 5 -14.51 17.46 -0.42
CA ILE A 5 -13.57 17.08 -1.47
C ILE A 5 -12.85 15.79 -1.06
N LYS A 6 -12.89 14.79 -1.94
CA LYS A 6 -12.11 13.56 -1.81
C LYS A 6 -10.71 13.78 -2.37
N LEU A 7 -9.72 13.36 -1.58
CA LEU A 7 -8.32 13.30 -1.98
C LEU A 7 -8.14 12.21 -3.03
N LYS A 8 -7.30 12.46 -4.02
CA LYS A 8 -6.92 11.47 -5.03
C LYS A 8 -5.46 11.09 -4.87
N ARG A 9 -5.12 9.85 -5.15
CA ARG A 9 -3.71 9.43 -5.25
C ARG A 9 -2.98 10.37 -6.22
N GLY A 10 -1.83 10.89 -5.79
CA GLY A 10 -1.04 11.86 -6.55
C GLY A 10 -1.38 13.32 -6.30
N ASP A 11 -2.45 13.62 -5.55
CA ASP A 11 -2.71 14.99 -5.09
C ASP A 11 -1.52 15.46 -4.24
N ILE A 12 -0.98 16.64 -4.54
CA ILE A 12 0.03 17.31 -3.72
C ILE A 12 -0.73 18.18 -2.71
N VAL A 13 -0.56 17.89 -1.42
CA VAL A 13 -1.22 18.60 -0.33
C VAL A 13 -0.23 19.46 0.42
N TYR A 14 -0.63 20.71 0.67
CA TYR A 14 0.04 21.64 1.55
C TYR A 14 -0.75 21.69 2.85
N THR A 15 -0.08 21.41 3.96
CA THR A 15 -0.72 21.23 5.26
C THR A 15 -0.05 22.06 6.33
N VAL A 16 -0.79 22.41 7.37
CA VAL A 16 -0.26 23.10 8.55
C VAL A 16 -0.74 22.37 9.81
N ASN A 17 0.13 22.23 10.82
CA ASN A 17 -0.31 21.74 12.13
C ASN A 17 -0.77 22.87 13.06
N GLU A 18 -1.20 22.53 14.27
CA GLU A 18 -1.68 23.50 15.26
C GLU A 18 -0.62 24.53 15.69
N TYR A 19 0.67 24.20 15.56
CA TYR A 19 1.78 25.09 15.88
C TYR A 19 2.22 25.97 14.70
N GLY A 20 1.55 25.90 13.55
CA GLY A 20 1.88 26.69 12.37
C GLY A 20 2.98 26.11 11.49
N PHE A 21 3.47 24.89 11.74
CA PHE A 21 4.45 24.26 10.86
C PHE A 21 3.81 23.76 9.57
N GLU A 22 4.27 24.29 8.44
CA GLU A 22 3.83 23.88 7.13
C GLU A 22 4.57 22.62 6.63
N ALA A 23 3.86 21.78 5.87
CA ALA A 23 4.43 20.61 5.22
C ALA A 23 3.78 20.38 3.85
N ARG A 24 4.58 19.89 2.90
CA ARG A 24 4.15 19.48 1.57
C ARG A 24 4.27 17.95 1.46
N GLY A 25 3.21 17.29 1.01
CA GLY A 25 3.17 15.84 0.83
C GLY A 25 2.41 15.42 -0.41
N THR A 26 2.55 14.16 -0.80
CA THR A 26 1.78 13.54 -1.90
C THR A 26 0.84 12.49 -1.33
N ILE A 27 -0.42 12.51 -1.76
CA ILE A 27 -1.42 11.54 -1.35
C ILE A 27 -1.11 10.16 -1.96
N LEU A 28 -1.02 9.15 -1.09
CA LEU A 28 -0.81 7.76 -1.45
C LEU A 28 -2.13 6.96 -1.40
N ASN A 29 -2.05 5.66 -1.73
CA ASN A 29 -3.21 4.76 -1.78
C ASN A 29 -4.07 4.77 -0.51
N GLU A 30 -3.45 4.83 0.67
CA GLU A 30 -4.11 4.86 1.97
C GLU A 30 -5.13 6.01 2.13
N TRP A 31 -4.83 7.18 1.57
CA TRP A 31 -5.64 8.40 1.66
C TRP A 31 -6.47 8.66 0.40
N SER A 32 -6.25 7.88 -0.67
CA SER A 32 -7.00 8.01 -1.91
C SER A 32 -8.48 7.68 -1.69
N GLY A 33 -9.36 8.58 -2.13
CA GLY A 33 -10.81 8.49 -1.95
C GLY A 33 -11.32 8.94 -0.58
N LYS A 34 -10.43 9.22 0.40
CA LYS A 34 -10.81 9.76 1.70
C LYS A 34 -11.14 11.25 1.58
N SER A 35 -12.06 11.74 2.41
CA SER A 35 -12.37 13.17 2.47
C SER A 35 -11.27 13.94 3.17
N ILE A 36 -11.15 15.22 2.87
CA ILE A 36 -10.28 16.16 3.60
C ILE A 36 -10.55 16.07 5.10
N LYS A 37 -11.82 16.09 5.52
CA LYS A 37 -12.18 15.99 6.94
C LYS A 37 -11.60 14.74 7.61
N ASN A 38 -11.64 13.60 6.93
CA ASN A 38 -11.06 12.36 7.46
C ASN A 38 -9.54 12.47 7.61
N PHE A 39 -8.85 13.02 6.62
CA PHE A 39 -7.41 13.26 6.68
C PHE A 39 -7.03 14.20 7.84
N GLU A 40 -7.70 15.34 7.97
CA GLU A 40 -7.40 16.33 9.02
C GLU A 40 -7.61 15.75 10.43
N ASN A 41 -8.69 14.99 10.63
CA ASN A 41 -8.98 14.36 11.91
C ASN A 41 -7.96 13.28 12.30
N ASN A 42 -7.40 12.55 11.34
CA ASN A 42 -6.45 11.47 11.63
C ASN A 42 -5.00 11.96 11.76
N THR A 43 -4.66 13.07 11.11
CA THR A 43 -3.27 13.57 11.08
C THR A 43 -3.04 14.75 12.02
N GLY A 44 -4.09 15.42 12.49
CA GLY A 44 -3.98 16.67 13.25
C GLY A 44 -3.49 17.86 12.41
N ARG A 45 -3.40 17.70 11.08
CA ARG A 45 -2.97 18.77 10.15
C ARG A 45 -4.16 19.27 9.35
N LYS A 46 -4.21 20.58 9.08
CA LYS A 46 -5.21 21.20 8.20
C LYS A 46 -4.66 21.31 6.78
N ILE A 47 -5.49 21.06 5.78
CA ILE A 47 -5.09 21.23 4.37
C ILE A 47 -5.32 22.69 3.95
N LEU A 48 -4.24 23.34 3.51
CA LEU A 48 -4.25 24.71 3.00
C LEU A 48 -4.52 24.76 1.50
N LYS A 49 -3.87 23.88 0.73
CA LYS A 49 -3.92 23.85 -0.73
C LYS A 49 -3.80 22.41 -1.24
N ILE A 50 -4.48 22.13 -2.34
CA ILE A 50 -4.35 20.88 -3.09
C ILE A 50 -3.95 21.23 -4.52
N GLU A 51 -2.85 20.65 -4.99
CA GLU A 51 -2.44 20.69 -6.39
C GLU A 51 -2.68 19.32 -7.01
N ARG A 52 -3.38 19.31 -8.16
CA ARG A 52 -3.66 18.11 -8.94
C ARG A 52 -2.84 18.16 -10.23
N PRO A 53 -1.56 17.76 -10.21
CA PRO A 53 -0.76 17.74 -11.42
C PRO A 53 -1.46 16.86 -12.46
N GLN A 54 -1.66 17.41 -13.67
CA GLN A 54 -2.20 16.65 -14.81
C GLN A 54 -1.16 15.67 -15.38
N THR A 55 0.12 15.87 -15.02
CA THR A 55 1.19 14.91 -15.26
C THR A 55 1.01 13.74 -14.30
N ILE A 56 0.50 12.65 -14.86
CA ILE A 56 0.45 11.32 -14.28
C ILE A 56 1.89 11.01 -13.85
N TYR A 57 2.20 11.09 -12.55
CA TYR A 57 3.28 10.26 -12.05
C TYR A 57 2.85 8.84 -12.44
N GLU A 58 3.55 8.21 -13.39
CA GLU A 58 3.47 6.77 -13.58
C GLU A 58 3.84 6.17 -12.23
N VAL A 59 2.83 5.90 -11.40
CA VAL A 59 3.07 5.19 -10.17
C VAL A 59 3.27 3.76 -10.61
N LYS A 60 4.53 3.45 -10.89
CA LYS A 60 4.99 2.12 -11.24
C LYS A 60 4.32 1.13 -10.30
N GLU A 61 3.62 0.16 -10.88
CA GLU A 61 2.93 -0.85 -10.10
C GLU A 61 3.92 -1.54 -9.16
N ILE A 62 3.47 -1.89 -7.95
CA ILE A 62 4.35 -2.50 -6.92
C ILE A 62 4.86 -3.86 -7.41
N LEU A 63 3.99 -4.59 -8.10
CA LEU A 63 4.26 -5.85 -8.77
C LEU A 63 4.26 -5.60 -10.26
N ASP A 64 5.18 -6.23 -10.99
CA ASP A 64 5.05 -6.33 -12.43
C ASP A 64 3.96 -7.34 -12.85
N GLU A 65 3.64 -7.38 -14.14
CA GLU A 65 2.57 -8.25 -14.67
C GLU A 65 2.81 -9.73 -14.35
N LYS A 66 4.05 -10.22 -14.45
CA LYS A 66 4.39 -11.63 -14.20
C LYS A 66 4.30 -11.97 -12.72
N GLU A 67 4.75 -11.06 -11.87
CA GLU A 67 4.64 -11.17 -10.41
C GLU A 67 3.18 -11.19 -9.97
N LYS A 68 2.33 -10.35 -10.58
CA LYS A 68 0.88 -10.36 -10.33
C LYS A 68 0.23 -11.65 -10.77
N GLU A 69 0.52 -12.11 -11.98
CA GLU A 69 -0.02 -13.36 -12.51
C GLU A 69 0.35 -14.53 -11.59
N TYR A 70 1.62 -14.64 -11.23
CA TYR A 70 2.13 -15.69 -10.35
C TYR A 70 1.49 -15.65 -8.96
N LEU A 71 1.53 -14.49 -8.28
CA LEU A 71 0.95 -14.39 -6.93
C LEU A 71 -0.56 -14.61 -6.95
N SER A 72 -1.28 -14.11 -7.96
CA SER A 72 -2.72 -14.36 -8.11
C SER A 72 -3.02 -15.84 -8.25
N ALA A 73 -2.24 -16.57 -9.06
CA ALA A 73 -2.41 -18.02 -9.23
C ALA A 73 -2.10 -18.79 -7.93
N VAL A 74 -1.03 -18.43 -7.23
CA VAL A 74 -0.62 -19.06 -5.97
C VAL A 74 -1.67 -18.90 -4.88
N ILE A 75 -2.21 -17.68 -4.70
CA ILE A 75 -3.19 -17.42 -3.64
C ILE A 75 -4.60 -17.83 -4.00
N ARG A 76 -4.91 -18.07 -5.28
CA ARG A 76 -6.28 -18.35 -5.77
C ARG A 76 -7.06 -19.36 -4.90
N PRO A 77 -6.48 -20.50 -4.45
CA PRO A 77 -7.21 -21.48 -3.66
C PRO A 77 -7.60 -21.01 -2.24
N PHE A 78 -6.93 -20.00 -1.71
CA PHE A 78 -7.09 -19.52 -0.32
C PHE A 78 -7.13 -17.99 -0.23
N LYS A 79 -7.49 -17.32 -1.33
CA LYS A 79 -7.44 -15.85 -1.48
C LYS A 79 -8.24 -15.14 -0.39
N ASN A 80 -9.38 -15.70 -0.02
CA ASN A 80 -10.28 -15.19 1.02
C ASN A 80 -9.67 -15.18 2.43
N ARG A 81 -8.61 -15.95 2.66
CA ARG A 81 -7.91 -16.01 3.95
C ARG A 81 -6.66 -15.15 3.99
N VAL A 82 -6.24 -14.55 2.87
CA VAL A 82 -5.00 -13.77 2.81
C VAL A 82 -5.17 -12.45 3.56
N ASN A 83 -4.38 -12.29 4.63
CA ASN A 83 -4.33 -11.06 5.41
C ASN A 83 -3.35 -10.07 4.78
N ASN A 84 -2.17 -10.53 4.41
CA ASN A 84 -1.15 -9.73 3.75
C ASN A 84 -0.08 -10.58 3.05
N ILE A 85 0.67 -9.94 2.16
CA ILE A 85 1.84 -10.49 1.49
C ILE A 85 3.02 -9.57 1.77
N SER A 86 4.16 -10.16 2.16
CA SER A 86 5.36 -9.42 2.54
C SER A 86 6.59 -9.97 1.81
N LYS A 87 7.49 -9.08 1.36
CA LYS A 87 8.83 -9.48 0.92
C LYS A 87 9.76 -9.48 2.11
N ILE A 88 10.32 -10.63 2.45
CA ILE A 88 11.28 -10.78 3.55
C ILE A 88 12.67 -10.94 2.97
N LYS A 89 13.67 -10.40 3.67
CA LYS A 89 15.08 -10.52 3.32
C LYS A 89 15.85 -11.17 4.46
N THR A 90 16.59 -12.22 4.12
CA THR A 90 17.65 -12.80 4.95
C THR A 90 18.96 -12.73 4.16
N ILE A 91 19.59 -13.87 3.86
CA ILE A 91 20.70 -13.99 2.89
C ILE A 91 20.14 -13.85 1.46
N ASN A 92 18.98 -14.45 1.21
CA ASN A 92 18.19 -14.31 -0.02
C ASN A 92 16.84 -13.63 0.29
N GLU A 93 16.06 -13.34 -0.74
CA GLU A 93 14.72 -12.76 -0.58
C GLU A 93 13.64 -13.83 -0.81
N TYR A 94 12.50 -13.72 -0.13
CA TYR A 94 11.35 -14.58 -0.32
C TYR A 94 10.04 -13.83 -0.06
N ILE A 95 8.93 -14.41 -0.50
CA ILE A 95 7.58 -13.90 -0.22
C ILE A 95 6.97 -14.71 0.92
N CYS A 96 6.48 -14.02 1.94
CA CYS A 96 5.68 -14.59 3.02
C CYS A 96 4.23 -14.12 2.87
N ILE A 97 3.29 -15.07 2.92
CA ILE A 97 1.85 -14.84 2.82
C ILE A 97 1.25 -15.18 4.17
N GLN A 98 0.71 -14.18 4.86
CA GLN A 98 0.02 -14.38 6.12
C GLN A 98 -1.46 -14.67 5.85
N LEU A 99 -1.95 -15.77 6.42
CA LEU A 99 -3.33 -16.21 6.32
C LEU A 99 -4.02 -16.16 7.68
N SER A 100 -5.33 -15.90 7.66
CA SER A 100 -6.21 -16.20 8.79
C SER A 100 -6.32 -17.72 8.93
N GLY A 101 -6.08 -18.22 10.14
CA GLY A 101 -6.18 -19.63 10.45
C GLY A 101 -7.62 -20.16 10.35
N ILE A 102 -7.76 -21.46 10.13
CA ILE A 102 -9.08 -22.11 9.99
C ILE A 102 -9.91 -21.98 11.27
N TYR A 103 -9.24 -22.02 12.43
CA TYR A 103 -9.85 -21.77 13.73
C TYR A 103 -9.51 -20.33 14.15
N GLY A 104 -10.55 -19.50 14.33
CA GLY A 104 -10.55 -18.03 14.29
C GLY A 104 -9.64 -17.24 15.24
N HIS A 105 -8.67 -17.89 15.89
CA HIS A 105 -7.66 -17.27 16.76
C HIS A 105 -6.22 -17.62 16.36
N THR A 106 -6.03 -18.26 15.20
CA THR A 106 -4.71 -18.68 14.73
C THR A 106 -4.31 -17.95 13.45
N THR A 107 -3.01 -17.81 13.22
CA THR A 107 -2.46 -17.30 11.96
C THR A 107 -1.60 -18.37 11.33
N GLU A 108 -1.73 -18.53 10.02
CA GLU A 108 -0.90 -19.42 9.23
C GLU A 108 0.02 -18.57 8.34
N GLU A 109 1.18 -19.12 7.99
CA GLU A 109 2.14 -18.47 7.10
C GLU A 109 2.56 -19.43 6.00
N VAL A 110 2.56 -18.93 4.76
CA VAL A 110 3.10 -19.63 3.60
C VAL A 110 4.31 -18.85 3.11
N CYS A 111 5.49 -19.44 3.29
CA CYS A 111 6.73 -18.89 2.75
C CYS A 111 7.03 -19.54 1.39
N LEU A 112 7.08 -18.74 0.33
CA LEU A 112 7.47 -19.18 -1.00
C LEU A 112 8.99 -19.42 -1.07
N PRO A 113 9.46 -20.20 -2.06
CA PRO A 113 10.89 -20.44 -2.24
C PRO A 113 11.71 -19.15 -2.35
N TYR A 114 12.97 -19.21 -1.91
CA TYR A 114 13.92 -18.12 -2.03
C TYR A 114 14.20 -17.76 -3.49
N PHE A 115 14.44 -16.48 -3.74
CA PHE A 115 14.94 -15.96 -5.01
C PHE A 115 16.15 -15.05 -4.79
N LYS A 116 16.93 -14.86 -5.87
CA LYS A 116 18.13 -14.02 -5.84
C LYS A 116 17.74 -12.58 -5.53
N LYS A 117 18.43 -11.95 -4.58
CA LYS A 117 18.19 -10.55 -4.20
C LYS A 117 18.13 -9.62 -5.42
N ASP A 118 17.26 -8.62 -5.35
CA ASP A 118 17.16 -7.55 -6.34
C ASP A 118 16.83 -8.04 -7.77
N THR A 119 16.20 -9.22 -7.90
CA THR A 119 15.76 -9.77 -9.20
C THR A 119 14.25 -9.69 -9.41
N MET A 120 13.45 -10.00 -8.38
CA MET A 120 11.98 -9.97 -8.41
C MET A 120 11.42 -9.16 -7.24
N TYR A 121 10.15 -8.82 -7.33
CA TYR A 121 9.34 -8.06 -6.38
C TYR A 121 10.01 -6.73 -6.03
N LYS A 122 10.58 -6.05 -7.02
CA LYS A 122 11.44 -4.86 -6.82
C LYS A 122 10.68 -3.68 -6.23
N GLY A 123 9.40 -3.53 -6.55
CA GLY A 123 8.53 -2.48 -6.01
C GLY A 123 8.07 -2.72 -4.56
N MET A 124 8.33 -3.91 -4.00
CA MET A 124 7.98 -4.21 -2.60
C MET A 124 9.08 -3.76 -1.62
N TYR A 125 8.67 -3.00 -0.61
CA TYR A 125 9.50 -2.68 0.56
C TYR A 125 9.65 -3.91 1.46
N ARG A 126 10.88 -4.15 1.93
CA ARG A 126 11.21 -5.29 2.77
C ARG A 126 10.47 -5.19 4.12
N GLY A 127 9.86 -6.28 4.55
CA GLY A 127 9.12 -6.37 5.81
C GLY A 127 7.78 -5.61 5.82
N LYS A 128 7.44 -4.84 4.77
CA LYS A 128 6.12 -4.22 4.67
C LYS A 128 5.07 -5.30 4.37
N LYS A 129 4.01 -5.29 5.18
CA LYS A 129 2.80 -6.10 4.99
C LYS A 129 1.88 -5.40 4.00
N TYR A 130 1.74 -5.95 2.80
CA TYR A 130 0.86 -5.40 1.77
C TYR A 130 -0.48 -6.14 1.73
N THR A 131 -1.56 -5.39 1.59
CA THR A 131 -2.89 -5.94 1.29
C THR A 131 -2.99 -6.37 -0.18
N LEU A 132 -3.94 -7.24 -0.51
CA LEU A 132 -4.22 -7.61 -1.91
C LEU A 132 -4.55 -6.38 -2.76
N LYS A 133 -5.30 -5.43 -2.20
CA LYS A 133 -5.63 -4.17 -2.84
C LYS A 133 -4.41 -3.33 -3.21
N GLU A 134 -3.47 -3.19 -2.28
CA GLU A 134 -2.23 -2.44 -2.56
C GLU A 134 -1.41 -3.08 -3.67
N LEU A 135 -1.43 -4.42 -3.75
CA LEU A 135 -0.73 -5.19 -4.77
C LEU A 135 -1.49 -5.32 -6.10
N GLY A 136 -2.75 -4.89 -6.15
CA GLY A 136 -3.61 -5.07 -7.33
C GLY A 136 -3.97 -6.53 -7.60
N LEU A 137 -4.19 -7.32 -6.53
CA LEU A 137 -4.49 -8.75 -6.56
C LEU A 137 -5.93 -9.07 -6.11
N GLU A 138 -6.81 -8.08 -5.95
CA GLU A 138 -8.25 -8.29 -5.63
C GLU A 138 -9.05 -8.90 -6.77
#